data_AF-A0A1W9MXS5-F1
#
_entry.id   AF-A0A1W9MXS5-F1
#
_cell.length_a   1.000
_cell.length_b   1.000
_cell.length_c   1.000
_cell.angle_alpha   90.00
_cell.angle_beta   90.00
_cell.angle_gamma   90.00
#
_symmetry.space_group_name_H-M   'P 1'
#
loop_
_entity.id
_entity.type
_entity.pdbx_description
1 polymer ?
#
loop_
_entity_poly.entity_id
_entity_poly.type
_entity_poly.pdbx_seq_one_letter_code
_entity_poly.pdbx_strand_id
1 'polypeptide(L)'
;MSSFIPVSKFVRLLISVNIAAYLTMLYDKAQSYKNKWRIPRPYIYALVFGGGALSAIIAIYQLRHKTLHEEFIYACFAALCIHVIVIYFFGHILMSI
;
A
#
# COMPACT_ATOMS: atom_id res chain seq x y z
N MET A 1 6.33 9.98 32.73
CA MET A 1 5.69 10.55 31.52
C MET A 1 6.40 10.00 30.28
N SER A 2 6.29 8.69 30.07
CA SER A 2 7.03 7.93 29.08
C SER A 2 6.36 8.00 27.70
N SER A 3 6.93 8.83 26.83
CA SER A 3 7.14 8.54 25.41
C SER A 3 6.09 7.67 24.69
N PHE A 4 4.92 8.23 24.39
CA PHE A 4 3.95 7.76 23.38
C PHE A 4 4.47 7.86 21.91
N ILE A 5 5.78 7.72 21.74
CA ILE A 5 6.50 7.89 20.48
C ILE A 5 6.32 6.72 19.47
N PRO A 6 6.05 5.44 19.85
CA PRO A 6 6.12 4.35 18.88
C PRO A 6 4.98 4.38 17.84
N VAL A 7 3.75 4.70 18.25
CA VAL A 7 2.59 4.74 17.36
C VAL A 7 2.75 5.84 16.31
N SER A 8 3.19 7.04 16.71
CA SER A 8 3.40 8.15 15.77
C SER A 8 4.49 7.87 14.73
N LYS A 9 5.55 7.12 15.11
CA LYS A 9 6.61 6.70 14.16
C LYS A 9 6.10 5.65 13.19
N PHE A 10 5.31 4.70 13.66
CA PHE A 10 4.72 3.64 12.83
C PHE A 10 3.73 4.20 11.79
N VAL A 11 2.87 5.14 12.20
CA VAL A 11 1.93 5.81 11.29
C VAL A 11 2.67 6.61 10.21
N ARG A 12 3.74 7.34 10.56
CA ARG A 12 4.56 8.05 9.58
C ARG A 12 5.19 7.11 8.55
N LEU A 13 5.69 5.95 8.99
CA LEU A 13 6.26 4.94 8.08
C LEU A 13 5.21 4.41 7.09
N LEU A 14 4.01 4.08 7.58
CA LEU A 14 2.90 3.63 6.72
C LEU A 14 2.52 4.69 5.67
N ILE A 15 2.49 5.97 6.05
CA ILE A 15 2.20 7.07 5.12
C ILE A 15 3.29 7.15 4.04
N SER A 16 4.57 7.08 4.41
CA SER A 16 5.68 7.12 3.45
C SER A 16 5.62 5.95 2.45
N VAL A 17 5.29 4.73 2.91
CA VAL A 17 5.15 3.55 2.05
C VAL A 17 3.95 3.69 1.09
N ASN A 18 2.82 4.24 1.56
CA ASN A 18 1.67 4.52 0.69
C ASN A 18 2.01 5.53 -0.42
N ILE A 19 2.75 6.59 -0.09
CA ILE A 19 3.18 7.57 -1.10
C ILE A 19 4.12 6.92 -2.11
N ALA A 20 5.10 6.13 -1.65
CA ALA A 20 6.03 5.43 -2.54
C ALA A 20 5.33 4.43 -3.48
N ALA A 21 4.35 3.67 -2.97
CA ALA A 21 3.55 2.74 -3.75
C ALA A 21 2.72 3.46 -4.83
N TYR A 22 2.06 4.57 -4.46
CA TYR A 22 1.33 5.41 -5.41
C TYR A 22 2.23 5.97 -6.52
N LEU A 23 3.37 6.54 -6.15
CA LEU A 23 4.32 7.11 -7.12
C LEU A 23 4.88 6.05 -8.06
N THR A 24 5.11 4.84 -7.57
CA THR A 24 5.58 3.72 -8.41
C THR A 24 4.55 3.36 -9.48
N MET A 25 3.27 3.29 -9.14
CA MET A 25 2.19 3.03 -10.10
C MET A 25 1.98 4.21 -11.06
N LEU A 26 2.12 5.45 -10.58
CA LEU A 26 2.04 6.64 -11.42
C LEU A 26 3.19 6.68 -12.44
N TYR A 27 4.40 6.31 -12.01
CA TYR A 27 5.57 6.23 -12.87
C TYR A 27 5.42 5.10 -13.91
N ASP A 28 4.90 3.93 -13.53
CA ASP A 28 4.61 2.85 -14.48
C ASP A 28 3.65 3.32 -15.60
N LYS A 29 2.59 4.07 -15.24
CA LYS A 29 1.69 4.68 -16.22
C LYS A 29 2.43 5.65 -17.14
N ALA A 30 3.26 6.54 -16.57
CA ALA A 30 4.04 7.51 -17.34
C ALA A 30 4.99 6.83 -18.35
N GLN A 31 5.56 5.67 -17.99
CA GLN A 31 6.40 4.89 -18.89
C GLN A 31 5.62 4.18 -19.99
N SER A 32 4.36 3.81 -19.74
CA SER A 32 3.48 3.28 -20.79
C SER A 32 3.24 4.30 -21.91
N TYR A 33 3.11 5.59 -21.59
CA TYR A 33 3.00 6.66 -22.59
C TYR A 33 4.29 6.91 -23.37
N LYS A 34 5.45 6.62 -22.75
CA LYS A 34 6.77 6.81 -23.36
C LYS A 34 7.30 5.57 -24.10
N ASN A 35 6.50 4.49 -24.23
CA ASN A 35 6.93 3.20 -24.76
C ASN A 35 8.22 2.66 -24.11
N LYS A 36 8.42 2.98 -22.82
CA LYS A 36 9.58 2.52 -22.04
C LYS A 36 9.23 1.24 -21.29
N TRP A 37 10.26 0.60 -20.73
CA TRP A 37 10.15 -0.66 -20.00
C TRP A 37 9.12 -0.56 -18.86
N ARG A 38 8.19 -1.52 -18.80
CA ARG A 38 7.14 -1.63 -17.77
C ARG A 38 7.71 -2.28 -16.51
N ILE A 39 7.25 -1.84 -15.34
CA ILE A 39 7.69 -2.38 -14.06
C ILE A 39 7.13 -3.81 -13.90
N PRO A 40 7.95 -4.80 -13.51
CA PRO A 40 7.48 -6.17 -13.29
C PRO A 40 6.47 -6.25 -12.13
N ARG A 41 5.45 -7.10 -12.28
CA ARG A 41 4.37 -7.34 -11.29
C ARG A 41 4.82 -7.59 -9.83
N PRO A 42 5.88 -8.37 -9.52
CA PRO A 42 6.20 -8.70 -8.13
C PRO A 42 6.58 -7.49 -7.27
N TYR A 43 7.13 -6.43 -7.87
CA TYR A 43 7.48 -5.21 -7.14
C TYR A 43 6.24 -4.49 -6.58
N ILE A 44 5.15 -4.46 -7.34
CA ILE A 44 3.90 -3.84 -6.91
C ILE A 44 3.25 -4.67 -5.80
N TYR A 45 3.28 -6.00 -5.91
CA TYR A 45 2.82 -6.89 -4.83
C TYR A 45 3.59 -6.67 -3.52
N ALA A 46 4.92 -6.54 -3.59
CA ALA A 46 5.73 -6.27 -2.40
C ALA A 46 5.37 -4.93 -1.74
N LEU A 47 5.12 -3.88 -2.54
CA LEU A 47 4.67 -2.57 -2.04
C LEU A 47 3.28 -2.62 -1.41
N VAL A 48 2.34 -3.38 -1.99
CA VAL A 48 0.99 -3.58 -1.46
C VAL A 48 1.05 -4.30 -0.10
N PHE A 49 1.77 -5.42 -0.02
CA PHE A 49 1.93 -6.17 1.23
C PHE A 49 2.69 -5.37 2.31
N GLY A 50 3.66 -4.53 1.89
CA GLY A 50 4.46 -3.70 2.80
C GLY A 50 3.73 -2.50 3.42
N GLY A 51 2.50 -2.19 3.00
CA GLY A 51 1.72 -1.07 3.56
C GLY A 51 1.01 -0.20 2.53
N GLY A 52 1.24 -0.43 1.23
CA GLY A 52 0.70 0.39 0.15
C GLY A 52 -0.68 0.00 -0.36
N ALA A 53 -1.38 -0.95 0.27
CA ALA A 53 -2.64 -1.50 -0.23
C ALA A 53 -3.72 -0.43 -0.53
N LEU A 54 -3.90 0.54 0.37
CA LEU A 54 -4.87 1.63 0.18
C LEU A 54 -4.51 2.50 -1.03
N SER A 55 -3.24 2.93 -1.11
CA SER A 55 -2.73 3.73 -2.21
C SER A 55 -2.78 3.01 -3.56
N ALA A 56 -2.57 1.69 -3.56
CA ALA A 56 -2.68 0.86 -4.74
C ALA A 56 -4.11 0.84 -5.25
N ILE A 57 -5.11 0.61 -4.38
CA ILE A 57 -6.53 0.66 -4.77
C ILE A 57 -6.87 2.01 -5.42
N ILE A 58 -6.47 3.13 -4.79
CA ILE A 58 -6.70 4.49 -5.33
C ILE A 58 -6.05 4.63 -6.71
N ALA A 59 -4.81 4.17 -6.87
CA ALA A 59 -4.10 4.21 -8.14
C ALA A 59 -4.79 3.36 -9.22
N ILE A 60 -5.37 2.20 -8.89
CA ILE A 60 -6.15 1.39 -9.84
C ILE A 60 -7.35 2.20 -10.37
N TYR A 61 -8.13 2.80 -9.47
CA TYR A 61 -9.31 3.59 -9.84
C TYR A 61 -8.95 4.85 -10.65
N GLN A 62 -7.93 5.60 -10.24
CA GLN A 62 -7.52 6.83 -10.96
C GLN A 62 -6.86 6.53 -12.30
N LEU A 63 -5.98 5.53 -12.33
CA LEU A 63 -5.17 5.30 -13.52
C LEU A 63 -5.97 4.60 -14.63
N ARG A 64 -7.18 4.07 -14.34
CA ARG A 64 -8.00 3.23 -15.25
C ARG A 64 -7.11 2.27 -16.03
N HIS A 65 -6.15 1.67 -15.33
CA HIS A 65 -5.15 0.84 -15.97
C HIS A 65 -5.83 -0.46 -16.41
N LYS A 66 -5.86 -0.72 -17.72
CA LYS A 66 -6.45 -1.94 -18.32
C LYS A 66 -5.64 -3.21 -18.03
N THR A 67 -4.65 -3.14 -17.14
CA THR A 67 -3.64 -4.18 -16.89
C THR A 67 -3.62 -4.60 -15.43
N LEU A 68 -4.78 -4.86 -14.85
CA LEU A 68 -4.89 -5.51 -13.54
C LEU A 68 -5.92 -6.60 -13.68
N HIS A 69 -5.43 -7.85 -13.76
CA HIS A 69 -6.30 -9.00 -13.54
C HIS A 69 -7.00 -8.81 -12.20
N GLU A 70 -8.25 -9.24 -12.14
CA GLU A 70 -9.12 -9.14 -10.96
C GLU A 70 -8.43 -9.68 -9.69
N GLU A 71 -7.57 -10.69 -9.86
CA GLU A 71 -6.70 -11.28 -8.84
C GLU A 71 -5.87 -10.26 -8.05
N PHE A 72 -5.34 -9.22 -8.71
CA PHE A 72 -4.55 -8.19 -8.02
C PHE A 72 -5.42 -7.29 -7.14
N ILE A 73 -6.65 -7.02 -7.57
CA ILE A 73 -7.61 -6.24 -6.79
C ILE A 73 -7.98 -7.03 -5.53
N TYR A 74 -8.26 -8.33 -5.66
CA TYR A 74 -8.50 -9.20 -4.52
C TYR A 74 -7.31 -9.26 -3.57
N ALA A 75 -6.07 -9.35 -4.08
CA ALA A 75 -4.88 -9.31 -3.25
C ALA A 75 -4.70 -7.98 -2.51
N CYS A 76 -4.99 -6.84 -3.15
CA CYS A 76 -4.98 -5.53 -2.49
C CYS A 76 -6.03 -5.45 -1.37
N PHE A 77 -7.24 -5.92 -1.62
CA PHE A 77 -8.30 -5.96 -0.59
C PHE A 77 -7.94 -6.90 0.56
N ALA A 78 -7.40 -8.08 0.27
CA ALA A 78 -6.94 -9.02 1.29
C ALA A 78 -5.82 -8.41 2.16
N ALA A 79 -4.84 -7.76 1.53
CA ALA A 79 -3.75 -7.08 2.25
C ALA A 79 -4.27 -5.93 3.13
N LEU A 80 -5.25 -5.15 2.64
CA LEU A 80 -5.88 -4.09 3.42
C LEU A 80 -6.60 -4.64 4.65
N CYS A 81 -7.37 -5.73 4.50
CA CYS A 81 -8.03 -6.40 5.62
C CYS A 81 -7.02 -6.88 6.67
N ILE A 82 -5.90 -7.47 6.23
CA ILE A 82 -4.82 -7.90 7.12
C ILE A 82 -4.24 -6.70 7.89
N HIS A 83 -3.94 -5.59 7.21
CA HIS A 83 -3.42 -4.39 7.88
C HIS A 83 -4.39 -3.84 8.93
N VAL A 84 -5.70 -3.81 8.64
CA VAL A 84 -6.72 -3.34 9.60
C VAL A 84 -6.80 -4.26 10.82
N ILE A 85 -6.79 -5.58 10.62
CA ILE A 85 -6.82 -6.57 11.72
C ILE A 85 -5.58 -6.42 12.60
N VAL A 86 -4.39 -6.30 12.00
CA VAL A 86 -3.12 -6.13 12.72
C VAL A 86 -3.13 -4.85 13.54
N ILE A 87 -3.59 -3.73 12.97
CA ILE A 87 -3.68 -2.44 13.69
C ILE A 87 -4.68 -2.53 14.85
N TYR A 88 -5.85 -3.14 14.62
CA TYR A 88 -6.88 -3.29 15.65
C TYR A 88 -6.38 -4.16 16.82
N PHE A 89 -5.75 -5.30 16.52
CA PHE A 89 -5.24 -6.21 17.53
C PHE A 89 -4.08 -5.59 18.33
N PHE A 90 -3.17 -4.89 17.65
CA PHE A 90 -2.06 -4.19 18.30
C PHE A 90 -2.56 -3.01 19.16
N GLY A 91 -3.54 -2.25 18.69
CA GLY A 91 -4.17 -1.18 19.46
C GLY A 91 -4.91 -1.69 20.69
N HIS A 92 -5.65 -2.79 20.56
CA HIS A 92 -6.34 -3.43 21.68
C HIS A 92 -5.36 -3.96 22.74
N ILE A 93 -4.27 -4.63 22.32
CA ILE A 93 -3.21 -5.10 23.23
C ILE A 93 -2.55 -3.93 23.97
N LEU A 94 -2.26 -2.83 23.27
CA LEU A 94 -1.62 -1.66 23.88
C LEU A 94 -2.55 -0.91 24.85
N MET A 95 -3.86 -0.90 24.60
CA MET A 95 -4.87 -0.28 25.47
C MET A 95 -5.19 -1.15 26.70
N SER A 96 -4.92 -2.45 26.60
CA SER A 96 -5.15 -3.46 27.64
C SER A 96 -3.98 -3.61 28.63
N ILE A 97 -2.82 -3.04 28.34
CA ILE A 97 -1.60 -3.05 29.18
C ILE A 97 -1.47 -1.71 29.90
#